data_AF-A0A1Y4RZ70-F1
#
_entry.id   AF-A0A1Y4RZ70-F1
#
_cell.length_a   1.000
_cell.length_b   1.000
_cell.length_c   1.000
_cell.angle_alpha   90.00
_cell.angle_beta   90.00
_cell.angle_gamma   90.00
#
_symmetry.space_group_name_H-M   'P 1'
#
loop_
_entity.id
_entity.type
_entity.pdbx_description
1 polymer ?
#
loop_
_entity_poly.entity_id
_entity_poly.type
_entity_poly.pdbx_seq_one_letter_code
_entity_poly.pdbx_strand_id
1 'polypeptide(L)'
;MDYFFSIPLEERKNVKIVSFDMWETYRIVSKIMFPNAICATDHFHVKQEFGRKIDRVRIDVMNKYYSRKKYLEKKKEKTKTEKLELREASKHYYALKKFNWMLFSNDNRIFDPNEKKIYNHTLEGYYNYYDILDFMVRHDPVLDLAYDLKYELDEFYSRSNEKNALKNIEELIISFRNSQIKEM
;
A
#
# COMPACT_ATOMS: atom_id res chain seq x y z
N MET A 1 -19.70 1.99 27.42
CA MET A 1 -21.03 1.36 27.20
C MET A 1 -22.13 2.24 27.78
N ASP A 2 -21.95 2.75 28.99
CA ASP A 2 -22.94 3.53 29.77
C ASP A 2 -23.56 4.71 29.01
N TYR A 3 -22.77 5.41 28.18
CA TYR A 3 -23.28 6.48 27.32
C TYR A 3 -24.37 6.02 26.34
N PHE A 4 -24.23 4.84 25.72
CA PHE A 4 -25.24 4.38 24.76
C PHE A 4 -26.46 3.78 25.45
N PHE A 5 -26.32 3.28 26.69
CA PHE A 5 -27.45 2.81 27.47
C PHE A 5 -28.36 3.94 27.95
N SER A 6 -27.86 5.18 28.04
CA SER A 6 -28.71 6.35 28.32
C SER A 6 -29.61 6.73 27.13
N ILE A 7 -29.29 6.27 25.91
CA ILE A 7 -30.12 6.48 24.73
C ILE A 7 -31.23 5.42 24.71
N PRO A 8 -32.52 5.82 24.60
CA PRO A 8 -33.64 4.88 24.56
C PRO A 8 -33.48 3.83 23.45
N LEU A 9 -33.88 2.59 23.74
CA LEU A 9 -33.76 1.48 22.78
C LEU A 9 -34.49 1.78 21.46
N GLU A 10 -35.65 2.45 21.51
CA GLU A 10 -36.41 2.79 20.30
C GLU A 10 -35.64 3.77 19.39
N GLU A 11 -34.90 4.71 19.95
CA GLU A 11 -34.00 5.56 19.15
C GLU A 11 -32.83 4.75 18.58
N ARG A 12 -32.25 3.84 19.37
CA ARG A 12 -31.15 2.99 18.92
C ARG A 12 -31.54 2.02 17.81
N LYS A 13 -32.80 1.56 17.78
CA LYS A 13 -33.35 0.75 16.69
C LYS A 13 -33.54 1.53 15.38
N ASN A 14 -33.61 2.86 15.45
CA ASN A 14 -33.75 3.74 14.27
C ASN A 14 -32.40 4.07 13.61
N VAL A 15 -31.28 3.73 14.23
CA VAL A 15 -29.94 3.89 13.63
C VAL A 15 -29.82 2.96 12.43
N LYS A 16 -29.51 3.53 11.27
CA LYS A 16 -29.41 2.80 10.00
C LYS A 16 -28.02 2.22 9.75
N ILE A 17 -26.98 2.98 10.06
CA ILE A 17 -25.59 2.63 9.76
C ILE A 17 -24.72 3.07 10.92
N VAL A 18 -23.77 2.22 11.31
CA VAL A 18 -22.68 2.55 12.22
C VAL A 18 -21.37 2.30 11.51
N SER A 19 -20.57 3.36 11.35
CA SER A 19 -19.19 3.28 10.83
C SER A 19 -18.22 3.16 12.00
N PHE A 20 -17.24 2.26 11.90
CA PHE A 20 -16.24 2.05 12.95
C PHE A 20 -14.91 1.55 12.35
N ASP A 21 -13.86 1.57 13.18
CA ASP A 21 -12.55 1.00 12.87
C ASP A 21 -12.62 -0.54 12.68
N MET A 22 -11.57 -1.17 12.18
CA MET A 22 -11.52 -2.62 11.90
C MET A 22 -11.50 -3.50 13.16
N TRP A 23 -11.50 -2.94 14.37
CA TRP A 23 -11.46 -3.72 15.60
C TRP A 23 -12.80 -4.43 15.87
N GLU A 24 -12.75 -5.75 16.03
CA GLU A 24 -13.93 -6.61 16.20
C GLU A 24 -14.83 -6.20 17.37
N THR A 25 -14.24 -5.71 18.47
CA THR A 25 -14.99 -5.23 19.63
C THR A 25 -16.01 -4.15 19.26
N TYR A 26 -15.66 -3.24 18.33
CA TYR A 26 -16.59 -2.21 17.89
C TYR A 26 -17.77 -2.80 17.11
N ARG A 27 -17.57 -3.88 16.34
CA ARG A 27 -18.65 -4.60 15.67
C ARG A 27 -19.59 -5.24 16.69
N ILE A 28 -19.05 -5.88 17.72
CA ILE A 28 -19.84 -6.53 18.79
C ILE A 28 -20.66 -5.48 19.55
N VAL A 29 -20.00 -4.40 19.99
CA VAL A 29 -20.67 -3.30 20.70
C VAL A 29 -21.72 -2.63 19.84
N SER A 30 -21.43 -2.38 18.56
CA SER A 30 -22.39 -1.79 17.62
C SER A 30 -23.65 -2.64 17.48
N LYS A 31 -23.51 -3.97 17.40
CA LYS A 31 -24.68 -4.88 17.33
C LYS A 31 -25.48 -4.91 18.62
N ILE A 32 -24.83 -4.84 19.79
CA ILE A 32 -25.51 -4.80 21.09
C ILE A 32 -26.27 -3.48 21.24
N MET A 33 -25.64 -2.37 20.86
CA MET A 33 -26.20 -1.05 21.05
C MET A 33 -27.21 -0.67 19.98
N PHE A 34 -26.98 -1.03 18.71
CA PHE A 34 -27.77 -0.64 17.56
C PHE A 34 -28.16 -1.87 16.73
N PRO A 35 -29.13 -2.68 17.18
CA PRO A 35 -29.38 -4.02 16.64
C PRO A 35 -29.84 -4.05 15.19
N ASN A 36 -30.48 -2.98 14.70
CA ASN A 36 -30.97 -2.88 13.32
C ASN A 36 -29.97 -2.18 12.38
N ALA A 37 -28.87 -1.65 12.91
CA ALA A 37 -27.94 -0.87 12.12
C ALA A 37 -27.01 -1.76 11.29
N ILE A 38 -26.75 -1.35 10.05
CA ILE A 38 -25.72 -1.93 9.21
C ILE A 38 -24.36 -1.50 9.76
N CYS A 39 -23.52 -2.48 10.07
CA CYS A 39 -22.16 -2.27 10.53
C CYS A 39 -21.21 -2.09 9.34
N ALA A 40 -20.68 -0.88 9.15
CA ALA A 40 -19.74 -0.55 8.09
C ALA A 40 -18.33 -0.31 8.65
N THR A 41 -17.33 -0.87 7.99
CA THR A 41 -15.92 -0.56 8.29
C THR A 41 -15.53 0.71 7.54
N ASP A 42 -14.90 1.65 8.23
CA ASP A 42 -14.40 2.86 7.60
C ASP A 42 -13.25 2.54 6.63
N HIS A 43 -13.37 3.03 5.38
CA HIS A 43 -12.38 2.76 4.34
C HIS A 43 -11.00 3.36 4.66
N PHE A 44 -10.92 4.42 5.48
CA PHE A 44 -9.66 5.04 5.85
C PHE A 44 -8.75 4.03 6.56
N HIS A 45 -9.33 3.24 7.47
CA HIS A 45 -8.58 2.22 8.21
C HIS A 45 -8.14 1.06 7.31
N VAL A 46 -8.96 0.68 6.33
CA VAL A 46 -8.60 -0.31 5.31
C VAL A 46 -7.41 0.19 4.47
N LYS A 47 -7.48 1.41 3.94
CA LYS A 47 -6.39 2.03 3.18
C LYS A 47 -5.11 2.16 4.02
N GLN A 48 -5.26 2.53 5.29
CA GLN A 48 -4.14 2.67 6.21
C GLN A 48 -3.44 1.33 6.45
N GLU A 49 -4.19 0.26 6.73
CA GLU A 49 -3.60 -1.06 6.92
C GLU A 49 -2.96 -1.57 5.65
N PHE A 50 -3.61 -1.35 4.49
CA PHE A 50 -3.04 -1.71 3.20
C PHE A 50 -1.72 -0.98 2.94
N GLY A 51 -1.64 0.33 3.24
CA GLY A 51 -0.40 1.09 3.20
C GLY A 51 0.70 0.47 4.08
N ARG A 52 0.37 0.02 5.29
CA ARG A 52 1.34 -0.70 6.15
C ARG A 52 1.79 -2.03 5.55
N LYS A 53 0.94 -2.74 4.81
CA LYS A 53 1.30 -3.99 4.14
C LYS A 53 2.25 -3.77 2.97
N ILE A 54 1.96 -2.78 2.11
CA ILE A 54 2.89 -2.40 1.03
C ILE A 54 4.23 -1.96 1.61
N ASP A 55 4.24 -1.16 2.68
CA ASP A 55 5.50 -0.72 3.27
C ASP A 55 6.34 -1.90 3.77
N ARG A 56 5.71 -2.94 4.34
CA ARG A 56 6.42 -4.19 4.71
C ARG A 56 7.04 -4.87 3.49
N VAL A 57 6.29 -5.05 2.40
CA VAL A 57 6.82 -5.61 1.15
C VAL A 57 8.00 -4.78 0.64
N ARG A 58 7.85 -3.45 0.61
CA ARG A 58 8.93 -2.52 0.23
C ARG A 58 10.16 -2.67 1.14
N ILE A 59 9.99 -2.79 2.46
CA ILE A 59 11.08 -2.99 3.42
C ILE A 59 11.81 -4.31 3.11
N ASP A 60 11.08 -5.39 2.85
CA ASP A 60 11.67 -6.69 2.57
C ASP A 60 12.49 -6.66 1.28
N VAL A 61 11.95 -6.07 0.22
CA VAL A 61 12.68 -5.84 -1.03
C VAL A 61 13.90 -4.95 -0.82
N MET A 62 13.75 -3.83 -0.11
CA MET A 62 14.86 -2.93 0.23
C MET A 62 15.97 -3.64 1.01
N ASN A 63 15.61 -4.53 1.93
CA ASN A 63 16.55 -5.29 2.76
C ASN A 63 17.31 -6.34 1.95
N LYS A 64 16.71 -6.93 0.90
CA LYS A 64 17.43 -7.81 -0.06
C LYS A 64 18.59 -7.04 -0.72
N TYR A 65 18.30 -5.85 -1.27
CA TYR A 65 19.31 -5.00 -1.89
C TYR A 65 20.35 -4.49 -0.89
N TYR A 66 19.92 -4.06 0.30
CA TYR A 66 20.83 -3.64 1.37
C TYR A 66 21.81 -4.74 1.76
N SER A 67 21.32 -5.97 1.94
CA SER A 67 22.13 -7.12 2.32
C SER A 67 23.15 -7.47 1.23
N ARG A 68 22.71 -7.46 -0.04
CA ARG A 68 23.61 -7.73 -1.17
C ARG A 68 24.67 -6.65 -1.34
N LYS A 69 24.28 -5.39 -1.25
CA LYS A 69 25.19 -4.24 -1.24
C LYS A 69 26.26 -4.40 -0.15
N LYS A 70 25.85 -4.62 1.10
CA LYS A 70 26.76 -4.74 2.26
C LYS A 70 27.72 -5.94 2.12
N TYR A 71 27.23 -7.05 1.57
CA TYR A 71 28.06 -8.22 1.27
C TYR A 71 29.16 -7.87 0.26
N LEU A 72 28.79 -7.26 -0.88
CA LEU A 72 29.74 -6.89 -1.93
C LEU A 72 30.73 -5.84 -1.43
N GLU A 73 30.30 -4.82 -0.68
CA GLU A 73 31.17 -3.78 -0.11
C GLU A 73 32.32 -4.37 0.70
N LYS A 74 32.06 -5.39 1.53
CA LYS A 74 33.07 -6.07 2.36
C LYS A 74 34.11 -6.87 1.57
N LYS A 75 33.81 -7.25 0.32
CA LYS A 75 34.71 -8.05 -0.51
C LYS A 75 35.89 -7.19 -0.98
N LYS A 76 37.14 -7.59 -0.67
CA LYS A 76 38.35 -6.81 -1.02
C LYS A 76 38.54 -6.66 -2.53
N GLU A 77 38.43 -7.76 -3.26
CA GLU A 77 38.51 -7.78 -4.72
C GLU A 77 37.16 -8.14 -5.32
N LYS A 78 36.75 -7.38 -6.34
CA LYS A 78 35.45 -7.52 -7.01
C LYS A 78 35.68 -7.71 -8.50
N THR A 79 35.03 -8.71 -9.08
CA THR A 79 34.95 -8.86 -10.53
C THR A 79 34.21 -7.68 -11.17
N LYS A 80 34.31 -7.53 -12.49
CA LYS A 80 33.54 -6.51 -13.23
C LYS A 80 32.03 -6.66 -12.98
N THR A 81 31.54 -7.90 -12.96
CA THR A 81 30.13 -8.23 -12.69
C THR A 81 29.71 -7.81 -11.28
N GLU A 82 30.53 -8.11 -10.27
CA GLU A 82 30.23 -7.73 -8.88
C GLU A 82 30.27 -6.22 -8.66
N LYS A 83 31.08 -5.49 -9.42
CA LYS A 83 31.06 -4.01 -9.40
C LYS A 83 29.76 -3.47 -10.00
N LEU A 84 29.25 -4.07 -11.08
CA LEU A 84 27.97 -3.70 -11.67
C LEU A 84 26.81 -4.00 -10.71
N GLU A 85 26.80 -5.20 -10.15
CA GLU A 85 25.78 -5.63 -9.19
C GLU A 85 25.75 -4.75 -7.93
N LEU A 86 26.92 -4.36 -7.41
CA LEU A 86 27.01 -3.43 -6.29
C LEU A 86 26.39 -2.07 -6.64
N ARG A 87 26.60 -1.59 -7.88
CA ARG A 87 26.03 -0.33 -8.36
C ARG A 87 24.51 -0.43 -8.46
N GLU A 88 23.99 -1.52 -9.04
CA GLU A 88 22.55 -1.78 -9.14
C GLU A 88 21.90 -1.89 -7.76
N ALA A 89 22.44 -2.72 -6.87
CA ALA A 89 21.92 -2.87 -5.51
C ALA A 89 21.94 -1.55 -4.72
N SER A 90 22.96 -0.72 -4.94
CA SER A 90 23.04 0.61 -4.32
C SER A 90 21.97 1.57 -4.84
N LYS A 91 21.69 1.55 -6.14
CA LYS A 91 20.64 2.38 -6.76
C LYS A 91 19.25 1.95 -6.29
N HIS A 92 18.94 0.66 -6.29
CA HIS A 92 17.65 0.15 -5.80
C HIS A 92 17.43 0.45 -4.32
N TYR A 93 18.42 0.19 -3.46
CA TYR A 93 18.34 0.53 -2.05
C TYR A 93 18.09 2.04 -1.84
N TYR A 94 18.81 2.89 -2.57
CA TYR A 94 18.61 4.34 -2.50
C TYR A 94 17.20 4.74 -2.92
N ALA A 95 16.70 4.22 -4.04
CA ALA A 95 15.39 4.55 -4.55
C ALA A 95 14.29 4.15 -3.55
N LEU A 96 14.30 2.89 -3.11
CA LEU A 96 13.35 2.33 -2.14
C LEU A 96 13.41 3.02 -0.78
N LYS A 97 14.56 3.57 -0.38
CA LYS A 97 14.71 4.27 0.90
C LYS A 97 14.31 5.75 0.81
N LYS A 98 14.80 6.48 -0.17
CA LYS A 98 14.62 7.94 -0.27
C LYS A 98 13.23 8.31 -0.79
N PHE A 99 12.68 7.52 -1.70
CA PHE A 99 11.43 7.82 -2.40
C PHE A 99 10.25 6.97 -1.92
N ASN A 100 10.36 6.32 -0.75
CA ASN A 100 9.28 5.49 -0.19
C ASN A 100 7.94 6.21 -0.10
N TRP A 101 7.95 7.52 0.15
CA TRP A 101 6.77 8.36 0.26
C TRP A 101 5.91 8.35 -1.01
N MET A 102 6.50 8.08 -2.18
CA MET A 102 5.79 8.00 -3.45
C MET A 102 4.78 6.86 -3.49
N LEU A 103 5.00 5.79 -2.72
CA LEU A 103 4.05 4.67 -2.64
C LEU A 103 2.75 5.05 -1.91
N PHE A 104 2.76 6.13 -1.14
CA PHE A 104 1.64 6.56 -0.29
C PHE A 104 1.10 7.94 -0.67
N SER A 105 1.65 8.55 -1.73
CA SER A 105 1.30 9.90 -2.15
C SER A 105 0.22 9.89 -3.22
N ASN A 106 -0.64 10.91 -3.19
CA ASN A 106 -1.63 11.21 -4.22
C ASN A 106 -1.16 12.34 -5.15
N ASP A 107 0.15 12.58 -5.20
CA ASP A 107 0.74 13.61 -6.04
C ASP A 107 0.70 13.19 -7.52
N ASN A 108 -0.12 13.89 -8.31
CA ASN A 108 -0.31 13.61 -9.73
C ASN A 108 1.00 13.63 -10.55
N ARG A 109 2.03 14.37 -10.09
CA ARG A 109 3.35 14.41 -10.76
C ARG A 109 4.06 13.06 -10.76
N ILE A 110 3.69 12.16 -9.85
CA ILE A 110 4.20 10.78 -9.81
C ILE A 110 3.70 9.98 -11.02
N PHE A 111 2.53 10.32 -11.54
CA PHE A 111 1.87 9.59 -12.61
C PHE A 111 1.98 10.29 -13.98
N ASP A 112 2.61 11.46 -14.04
CA ASP A 112 2.81 12.20 -15.29
C ASP A 112 4.21 11.93 -15.89
N PRO A 113 4.30 11.19 -16.99
CA PRO A 113 5.58 10.92 -17.66
C PRO A 113 6.19 12.16 -18.33
N ASN A 114 5.42 13.23 -18.53
CA ASN A 114 5.85 14.46 -19.21
C ASN A 114 6.49 15.49 -18.26
N GLU A 115 6.48 15.22 -16.95
CA GLU A 115 7.10 16.08 -15.96
C GLU A 115 8.59 16.28 -16.23
N LYS A 116 9.09 17.48 -15.89
CA LYS A 116 10.49 17.85 -16.15
C LYS A 116 11.43 16.92 -15.38
N LYS A 117 12.33 16.26 -16.11
CA LYS A 117 13.35 15.39 -15.51
C LYS A 117 14.46 16.20 -14.85
N ILE A 118 14.88 15.75 -13.68
CA ILE A 118 15.97 16.35 -12.90
C ILE A 118 17.09 15.32 -12.76
N TYR A 119 18.35 15.77 -12.86
CA TYR A 119 19.49 14.88 -12.70
C TYR A 119 19.59 14.37 -11.26
N ASN A 120 19.65 13.06 -11.09
CA ASN A 120 19.83 12.40 -9.81
C ASN A 120 21.24 11.80 -9.76
N HIS A 121 22.12 12.38 -8.93
CA HIS A 121 23.52 11.96 -8.84
C HIS A 121 23.70 10.50 -8.40
N THR A 122 22.79 9.95 -7.58
CA THR A 122 22.90 8.57 -7.11
C THR A 122 22.43 7.56 -8.17
N LEU A 123 21.38 7.91 -8.93
CA LEU A 123 20.90 7.09 -10.04
C LEU A 123 21.68 7.31 -11.34
N GLU A 124 22.47 8.39 -11.39
CA GLU A 124 23.35 8.78 -12.51
C GLU A 124 22.56 8.95 -13.82
N GLY A 125 21.53 9.80 -13.79
CA GLY A 125 20.67 10.06 -14.93
C GLY A 125 19.60 11.11 -14.63
N TYR A 126 18.82 11.48 -15.65
CA TYR A 126 17.69 12.40 -15.53
C TYR A 126 16.40 11.62 -15.32
N TYR A 127 15.69 11.93 -14.24
CA TYR A 127 14.45 11.25 -13.88
C TYR A 127 13.40 12.26 -13.43
N ASN A 128 12.14 12.02 -13.76
CA ASN A 128 11.00 12.59 -13.03
C ASN A 128 10.46 11.57 -12.01
N TYR A 129 9.38 11.89 -11.31
CA TYR A 129 8.81 10.96 -10.33
C TYR A 129 8.20 9.72 -10.98
N TYR A 130 7.62 9.82 -12.18
CA TYR A 130 7.17 8.66 -12.94
C TYR A 130 8.31 7.67 -13.19
N ASP A 131 9.45 8.15 -13.69
CA ASP A 131 10.62 7.30 -13.95
C ASP A 131 11.19 6.66 -12.65
N ILE A 132 11.14 7.39 -11.53
CA ILE A 132 11.63 6.88 -10.24
C ILE A 132 10.68 5.81 -9.68
N LEU A 133 9.37 6.00 -9.80
CA LEU A 133 8.39 5.01 -9.37
C LEU A 133 8.56 3.71 -10.19
N ASP A 134 8.67 3.85 -11.51
CA ASP A 134 8.94 2.75 -12.44
C ASP A 134 10.23 1.99 -12.05
N PHE A 135 11.32 2.71 -11.81
CA PHE A 135 12.58 2.15 -11.37
C PHE A 135 12.47 1.42 -10.01
N MET A 136 11.65 1.92 -9.09
CA MET A 136 11.45 1.32 -7.78
C MET A 136 10.62 0.04 -7.83
N VAL A 137 9.52 0.07 -8.59
CA VAL A 137 8.44 -0.90 -8.51
C VAL A 137 8.63 -2.01 -9.53
N ARG A 138 8.85 -1.68 -10.82
CA ARG A 138 8.89 -2.67 -11.90
C ARG A 138 10.12 -3.59 -11.89
N HIS A 139 11.13 -3.28 -11.08
CA HIS A 139 12.33 -4.11 -10.95
C HIS A 139 12.20 -5.24 -9.91
N ASP A 140 11.16 -5.22 -9.06
CA ASP A 140 10.87 -6.32 -8.14
C ASP A 140 9.42 -6.79 -8.33
N PRO A 141 9.20 -8.02 -8.83
CA PRO A 141 7.86 -8.48 -9.20
C PRO A 141 6.89 -8.57 -8.01
N VAL A 142 7.40 -8.71 -6.78
CA VAL A 142 6.55 -8.75 -5.58
C VAL A 142 6.07 -7.35 -5.22
N LEU A 143 6.96 -6.35 -5.32
CA LEU A 143 6.59 -4.95 -5.07
C LEU A 143 5.68 -4.40 -6.18
N ASP A 144 5.91 -4.81 -7.43
CA ASP A 144 5.06 -4.48 -8.59
C ASP A 144 3.63 -4.95 -8.35
N LEU A 145 3.45 -6.24 -8.07
CA LEU A 145 2.14 -6.80 -7.79
C LEU A 145 1.49 -6.19 -6.53
N ALA A 146 2.26 -5.92 -5.47
CA ALA A 146 1.74 -5.26 -4.28
C ALA A 146 1.23 -3.83 -4.58
N TYR A 147 1.90 -3.13 -5.48
CA TYR A 147 1.50 -1.78 -5.90
C TYR A 147 0.26 -1.82 -6.80
N ASP A 148 0.15 -2.80 -7.69
CA ASP A 148 -1.06 -3.01 -8.50
C ASP A 148 -2.29 -3.27 -7.62
N LEU A 149 -2.17 -4.13 -6.60
CA LEU A 149 -3.26 -4.37 -5.64
C LEU A 149 -3.67 -3.10 -4.88
N LYS A 150 -2.72 -2.18 -4.62
CA LYS A 150 -3.03 -0.84 -4.06
C LYS A 150 -3.92 -0.07 -5.00
N TYR A 151 -3.52 -0.03 -6.26
CA TYR A 151 -4.23 0.69 -7.28
C TYR A 151 -5.64 0.14 -7.46
N GLU A 152 -5.80 -1.18 -7.48
CA GLU A 152 -7.12 -1.84 -7.51
C GLU A 152 -8.00 -1.46 -6.30
N LEU A 153 -7.44 -1.39 -5.09
CA LEU A 153 -8.15 -0.94 -3.89
C LEU A 153 -8.58 0.53 -3.99
N ASP A 154 -7.70 1.40 -4.48
CA ASP A 154 -8.01 2.82 -4.67
C ASP A 154 -9.08 3.03 -5.74
N GLU A 155 -9.02 2.27 -6.83
CA GLU A 155 -10.01 2.25 -7.90
C GLU A 155 -11.37 1.72 -7.42
N PHE A 156 -11.39 0.67 -6.60
CA PHE A 156 -12.61 0.18 -5.96
C PHE A 156 -13.33 1.30 -5.22
N TYR A 157 -12.65 2.02 -4.33
CA TYR A 157 -13.25 3.10 -3.57
C TYR A 157 -13.62 4.33 -4.41
N SER A 158 -12.91 4.57 -5.52
CA SER A 158 -13.14 5.75 -6.35
C SER A 158 -14.24 5.54 -7.40
N ARG A 159 -14.46 4.31 -7.87
CA ARG A 159 -15.35 4.01 -9.01
C ARG A 159 -16.54 3.13 -8.67
N SER A 160 -16.57 2.51 -7.49
CA SER A 160 -17.70 1.69 -7.07
C SER A 160 -18.87 2.55 -6.59
N ASN A 161 -20.07 2.07 -6.88
CA ASN A 161 -21.34 2.62 -6.43
C ASN A 161 -22.25 1.45 -5.99
N GLU A 162 -23.43 1.77 -5.47
CA GLU A 162 -24.37 0.79 -4.92
C GLU A 162 -24.67 -0.40 -5.87
N LYS A 163 -24.66 -0.18 -7.19
CA LYS A 163 -25.01 -1.21 -8.18
C LYS A 163 -23.88 -2.18 -8.48
N ASN A 164 -22.63 -1.72 -8.45
CA ASN A 164 -21.46 -2.52 -8.87
C ASN A 164 -20.50 -2.86 -7.72
N ALA A 165 -20.67 -2.26 -6.52
CA ALA A 165 -19.74 -2.44 -5.42
C ALA A 165 -19.56 -3.91 -5.00
N LEU A 166 -20.64 -4.70 -4.98
CA LEU A 166 -20.56 -6.13 -4.61
C LEU A 166 -19.67 -6.92 -5.59
N LYS A 167 -19.87 -6.71 -6.89
CA LYS A 167 -19.05 -7.35 -7.92
C LYS A 167 -17.59 -6.89 -7.82
N ASN A 168 -17.37 -5.58 -7.72
CA ASN A 168 -16.02 -5.02 -7.70
C ASN A 168 -15.23 -5.46 -6.45
N ILE A 169 -15.88 -5.58 -5.28
CA ILE A 169 -15.20 -6.06 -4.06
C ILE A 169 -14.88 -7.55 -4.15
N GLU A 170 -15.75 -8.36 -4.77
CA GLU A 170 -15.48 -9.78 -5.00
C GLU A 170 -14.28 -9.99 -5.92
N GLU A 171 -14.22 -9.24 -7.02
CA GLU A 171 -13.07 -9.25 -7.94
C GLU A 171 -11.78 -8.83 -7.20
N LEU A 172 -11.83 -7.76 -6.41
CA LEU A 172 -10.69 -7.31 -5.60
C LEU A 172 -10.23 -8.39 -4.60
N ILE A 173 -11.14 -9.03 -3.88
CA ILE A 173 -10.82 -10.12 -2.94
C ILE A 173 -10.14 -11.28 -3.68
N ILE A 174 -10.58 -11.60 -4.90
CA ILE A 174 -9.97 -12.65 -5.72
C ILE A 174 -8.54 -12.25 -6.13
N SER A 175 -8.32 -11.01 -6.60
CA SER A 175 -6.98 -10.50 -6.92
C SER A 175 -6.02 -10.65 -5.74
N PHE A 176 -6.46 -10.24 -4.54
CA PHE A 176 -5.68 -10.35 -3.32
C PHE A 176 -5.32 -11.79 -2.97
N ARG A 177 -6.31 -12.70 -2.96
CA ARG A 177 -6.10 -14.13 -2.66
C ARG A 177 -5.16 -14.81 -3.65
N ASN A 178 -5.20 -14.40 -4.91
CA ASN A 178 -4.38 -14.98 -5.96
C ASN A 178 -2.96 -14.39 -6.03
N SER A 179 -2.69 -13.29 -5.34
CA SER A 179 -1.40 -12.58 -5.42
C SER A 179 -0.20 -13.37 -4.88
N GLN A 180 -0.45 -14.36 -4.00
CA GLN A 180 0.59 -15.13 -3.30
C GLN A 180 1.55 -14.28 -2.44
N ILE A 181 1.29 -12.98 -2.28
CA ILE A 181 2.08 -12.09 -1.41
C ILE A 181 1.65 -12.36 0.02
N LYS A 182 2.55 -12.88 0.85
CA LYS A 182 2.25 -13.27 2.24
C LYS A 182 1.67 -12.12 3.07
N GLU A 183 2.09 -10.90 2.79
CA GLU A 183 1.69 -9.70 3.52
C GLU A 183 0.27 -9.22 3.16
N MET A 184 -0.26 -9.61 2.00
CA MET A 184 -1.55 -9.18 1.41
C MET A 184 -2.63 -10.24 1.56
#